data_AF-A0A822EIG3-F1
#
_entry.id   AF-A0A822EIG3-F1
#
_cell.length_a   1.000
_cell.length_b   1.000
_cell.length_c   1.000
_cell.angle_alpha   90.00
_cell.angle_beta   90.00
_cell.angle_gamma   90.00
#
_symmetry.space_group_name_H-M   'P 1'
#
loop_
_entity.id
_entity.type
_entity.pdbx_description
1 polymer ?
#
loop_
_entity_poly.entity_id
_entity_poly.type
_entity_poly.pdbx_seq_one_letter_code
_entity_poly.pdbx_strand_id
1 'polypeptide(L)'
;FSRPKGRTYTWKLEHDQSLYDSKKTRQNIQQAFDYWAHYTESTFREVAQDEKADFNFAFVSGDHSDGASLNRHGRKVFHTFSTEDPYTVHIYFDANENWSNA
;
A
#
# COMPACT_ATOMS: atom_id res chain seq x y z
N PHE A 1 -12.96 26.03 -18.63
CA PHE A 1 -12.55 25.77 -17.24
C PHE A 1 -11.49 24.70 -17.25
N SER A 2 -10.20 25.02 -17.03
CA SER A 2 -9.24 23.96 -16.75
C SER A 2 -9.50 23.51 -15.33
N ARG A 3 -9.65 22.21 -15.14
CA ARG A 3 -9.66 21.65 -13.80
C ARG A 3 -8.27 21.85 -13.15
N PRO A 4 -8.16 21.97 -11.82
CA PRO A 4 -6.86 22.10 -11.14
C PRO A 4 -5.94 20.93 -11.50
N LYS A 5 -4.63 21.15 -11.65
CA LYS A 5 -3.73 19.99 -11.82
C LYS A 5 -3.73 19.16 -10.54
N GLY A 6 -4.10 17.88 -10.63
CA GLY A 6 -4.00 16.97 -9.50
C GLY A 6 -2.54 16.70 -9.11
N ARG A 7 -2.35 16.15 -7.91
CA ARG A 7 -1.03 15.85 -7.35
C ARG A 7 -0.54 14.49 -7.84
N THR A 8 0.77 14.37 -8.08
CA THR A 8 1.43 13.06 -8.19
C THR A 8 1.71 12.51 -6.81
N TYR A 9 1.15 11.34 -6.50
CA TYR A 9 1.45 10.56 -5.31
C TYR A 9 2.45 9.46 -5.63
N THR A 10 3.27 9.13 -4.65
CA THR A 10 4.32 8.13 -4.73
C THR A 10 3.98 6.94 -3.85
N TRP A 11 4.34 5.74 -4.29
CA TRP A 11 4.11 4.52 -3.51
C TRP A 11 5.29 3.57 -3.60
N LYS A 12 5.44 2.70 -2.59
CA LYS A 12 6.39 1.57 -2.64
C LYS A 12 5.84 0.36 -1.93
N LEU A 13 6.26 -0.83 -2.36
CA LEU A 13 6.03 -2.10 -1.66
C LEU A 13 7.26 -2.43 -0.82
N GLU A 14 7.19 -2.19 0.48
CA GLU A 14 8.24 -2.48 1.45
C GLU A 14 8.38 -3.99 1.68
N HIS A 15 9.63 -4.44 1.83
CA HIS A 15 10.06 -5.80 2.17
C HIS A 15 9.09 -6.94 1.79
N ASP A 16 9.35 -7.54 0.64
CA ASP A 16 8.76 -8.79 0.18
C ASP A 16 9.22 -9.94 1.10
N GLN A 17 8.47 -10.23 2.16
CA GLN A 17 8.69 -11.45 2.93
C GLN A 17 8.28 -12.65 2.08
N SER A 18 9.07 -13.03 1.07
CA SER A 18 9.17 -14.32 0.31
C SER A 18 7.91 -15.18 0.02
N LEU A 19 6.72 -14.74 0.39
CA LEU A 19 5.47 -15.50 0.46
C LEU A 19 4.55 -15.12 -0.70
N TYR A 20 4.82 -14.01 -1.39
CA TYR A 20 3.97 -13.47 -2.44
C TYR A 20 4.78 -13.07 -3.68
N ASP A 21 4.19 -13.23 -4.87
CA ASP A 21 4.81 -12.77 -6.11
C ASP A 21 4.77 -11.23 -6.15
N SER A 22 5.88 -10.60 -5.75
CA SER A 22 5.93 -9.13 -5.67
C SER A 22 5.81 -8.43 -7.02
N LYS A 23 6.02 -9.11 -8.15
CA LYS A 23 5.68 -8.54 -9.46
C LYS A 23 4.16 -8.44 -9.60
N LYS A 24 3.46 -9.52 -9.26
CA LYS A 24 1.99 -9.56 -9.33
C LYS A 24 1.35 -8.61 -8.31
N THR A 25 1.89 -8.53 -7.09
CA THR A 25 1.45 -7.56 -6.07
C THR A 25 1.60 -6.12 -6.58
N ARG A 26 2.74 -5.75 -7.18
CA ARG A 26 2.92 -4.41 -7.79
C ARG A 26 1.91 -4.13 -8.89
N GLN A 27 1.61 -5.12 -9.74
CA GLN A 27 0.58 -4.99 -10.77
C GLN A 27 -0.80 -4.72 -10.16
N ASN A 28 -1.17 -5.44 -9.10
CA ASN A 28 -2.45 -5.24 -8.43
C ASN A 28 -2.53 -3.86 -7.75
N ILE A 29 -1.45 -3.40 -7.10
CA ILE A 29 -1.38 -2.06 -6.51
C ILE A 29 -1.52 -0.98 -7.59
N GLN A 30 -0.76 -1.11 -8.70
CA GLN A 30 -0.85 -0.17 -9.80
C GLN A 30 -2.26 -0.15 -10.41
N GLN A 31 -2.90 -1.31 -10.60
CA GLN A 31 -4.27 -1.39 -11.12
C GLN A 31 -5.28 -0.70 -10.18
N ALA A 32 -5.13 -0.85 -8.86
CA ALA A 32 -5.95 -0.15 -7.89
C ALA A 32 -5.76 1.38 -7.98
N PHE A 33 -4.52 1.84 -8.15
CA PHE A 33 -4.25 3.27 -8.34
C PHE A 33 -4.71 3.80 -9.71
N ASP A 34 -4.63 3.01 -10.78
CA ASP A 34 -5.14 3.36 -12.10
C ASP A 34 -6.66 3.60 -12.06
N TYR A 35 -7.38 2.80 -11.26
CA TYR A 35 -8.80 3.01 -11.01
C TYR A 35 -9.07 4.37 -10.34
N TRP A 36 -8.31 4.73 -9.31
CA TRP A 36 -8.44 6.06 -8.68
C TRP A 36 -8.02 7.20 -9.59
N ALA A 37 -6.96 7.02 -10.38
CA ALA A 37 -6.50 7.99 -11.36
C ALA A 37 -7.52 8.22 -12.48
N HIS A 38 -8.37 7.24 -12.79
CA HIS A 38 -9.45 7.39 -13.77
C HIS A 38 -10.52 8.40 -13.31
N TYR A 39 -10.82 8.44 -12.01
CA TYR A 39 -11.89 9.29 -11.45
C TYR A 39 -11.38 10.56 -10.76
N THR A 40 -10.07 10.70 -10.62
CA THR A 40 -9.42 11.88 -10.02
C THR A 40 -8.48 12.53 -11.03
N GLU A 41 -7.89 13.66 -10.67
CA GLU A 41 -6.84 14.30 -11.49
C GLU A 41 -5.44 13.92 -11.02
N SER A 42 -5.37 13.02 -10.04
CA SER A 42 -4.15 12.56 -9.41
C SER A 42 -3.51 11.47 -10.25
N THR A 43 -2.19 11.38 -10.16
CA THR A 43 -1.40 10.29 -10.77
C THR A 43 -0.63 9.57 -9.68
N PHE A 44 -0.32 8.30 -9.89
CA PHE A 44 0.39 7.46 -8.92
C PHE A 44 1.62 6.84 -9.56
N ARG A 45 2.75 6.82 -8.84
CA ARG A 45 4.02 6.29 -9.36
C ARG A 45 4.77 5.51 -8.29
N GLU A 46 5.24 4.31 -8.65
CA GLU A 46 6.15 3.55 -7.79
C GLU A 46 7.51 4.25 -7.67
N VAL A 47 8.11 4.26 -6.47
CA VAL A 47 9.46 4.77 -6.22
C VAL A 47 10.38 3.66 -5.69
N ALA A 48 11.69 3.89 -5.72
CA ALA A 48 12.65 2.92 -5.21
C ALA A 48 12.50 2.70 -3.69
N GLN A 49 13.02 1.57 -3.18
CA GLN A 49 12.88 1.18 -1.78
C GLN A 49 13.49 2.18 -0.80
N ASP A 50 14.60 2.81 -1.22
CA ASP A 50 15.35 3.81 -0.47
C ASP A 50 14.76 5.22 -0.60
N GLU A 51 13.76 5.42 -1.44
CA GLU A 51 13.02 6.69 -1.55
C GLU A 51 11.89 6.77 -0.51
N LYS A 52 11.55 8.01 -0.13
CA LYS A 52 10.33 8.30 0.63
C LYS A 52 9.12 8.21 -0.30
N ALA A 53 8.05 7.56 0.15
CA ALA A 53 6.79 7.46 -0.57
C ALA A 53 5.63 8.02 0.26
N ASP A 54 4.57 8.49 -0.42
CA ASP A 54 3.32 8.88 0.22
C ASP A 54 2.56 7.66 0.76
N PHE A 55 2.66 6.52 0.06
CA PHE A 55 2.03 5.25 0.45
C PHE A 55 3.05 4.11 0.54
N ASN A 56 3.20 3.54 1.74
CA ASN A 56 4.08 2.40 2.00
C ASN A 56 3.24 1.15 2.21
N PHE A 57 3.34 0.19 1.30
CA PHE A 57 2.63 -1.08 1.35
C PHE A 57 3.52 -2.15 1.98
N ALA A 58 3.00 -2.97 2.89
CA ALA A 58 3.73 -4.13 3.41
C ALA A 58 2.78 -5.27 3.77
N PHE A 59 3.32 -6.50 3.76
CA PHE A 59 2.65 -7.68 4.31
C PHE A 59 3.31 -8.01 5.66
N VAL A 60 2.54 -7.96 6.74
CA VAL A 60 3.04 -8.13 8.11
C VAL A 60 2.15 -9.10 8.88
N SER A 61 2.73 -9.79 9.87
CA SER A 61 2.02 -10.74 10.73
C SER A 61 2.30 -10.45 12.19
N GLY A 62 1.35 -10.77 13.06
CA GLY A 62 1.53 -10.66 14.51
C GLY A 62 1.68 -9.21 14.95
N ASP A 63 2.52 -8.98 15.95
CA ASP A 63 2.89 -7.63 16.38
C ASP A 63 3.95 -7.05 15.43
N HIS A 64 3.70 -5.83 14.95
CA HIS A 64 4.53 -5.11 13.99
C HIS A 64 4.70 -3.64 14.41
N SER A 65 4.71 -3.41 15.74
CA SER A 65 5.21 -2.20 16.40
C SER A 65 4.40 -0.92 16.20
N ASP A 66 3.25 -0.97 15.53
CA ASP A 66 2.30 0.13 15.41
C ASP A 66 1.11 0.02 16.41
N GLY A 67 1.14 -0.99 17.28
CA GLY A 67 0.08 -1.25 18.27
C GLY A 67 -1.19 -1.88 17.70
N ALA A 68 -1.23 -2.19 16.40
CA ALA A 68 -2.40 -2.71 15.69
C ALA A 68 -2.17 -4.12 15.12
N SER A 69 -1.81 -5.07 15.97
CA SER A 69 -1.48 -6.45 15.58
C SER A 69 -2.46 -7.11 14.59
N LEU A 70 -1.90 -7.84 13.62
CA LEU A 70 -2.58 -8.67 12.62
C LEU A 70 -2.34 -10.14 12.98
N ASN A 71 -3.17 -10.66 13.91
CA ASN A 71 -2.94 -11.94 14.58
C ASN A 71 -4.02 -13.01 14.34
N ARG A 72 -5.03 -12.72 13.49
CA ARG A 72 -6.15 -13.64 13.27
C ARG A 72 -6.69 -13.55 11.84
N HIS A 73 -6.46 -14.64 11.11
CA HIS A 73 -7.10 -14.94 9.82
C HIS A 73 -8.62 -14.65 9.86
N GLY A 74 -9.11 -13.99 8.82
CA GLY A 74 -10.52 -13.74 8.54
C GLY A 74 -11.20 -12.66 9.38
N ARG A 75 -10.46 -11.90 10.22
CA ARG A 75 -11.05 -10.85 11.08
C ARG A 75 -10.61 -9.44 10.72
N LYS A 76 -9.30 -9.23 10.54
CA LYS A 76 -8.73 -7.95 10.09
C LYS A 76 -7.65 -8.29 9.09
N VAL A 77 -7.95 -8.06 7.81
CA VAL A 77 -7.05 -8.45 6.70
C VAL A 77 -6.10 -7.32 6.30
N PHE A 78 -6.39 -6.07 6.71
CA PHE A 78 -5.49 -4.94 6.56
C PHE A 78 -5.80 -3.83 7.57
N HIS A 79 -4.86 -2.91 7.74
CA HIS A 79 -5.12 -1.57 8.29
C HIS A 79 -4.17 -0.54 7.70
N THR A 80 -4.49 0.72 7.96
CA THR A 80 -3.66 1.87 7.61
C THR A 80 -3.30 2.66 8.86
N PHE A 81 -2.10 3.23 8.90
CA PHE A 81 -1.74 4.22 9.90
C PHE A 81 -0.83 5.29 9.31
N SER A 82 -0.79 6.45 9.96
CA SER A 82 0.14 7.53 9.64
C SER A 82 1.14 7.68 10.77
N THR A 83 2.37 8.06 10.42
CA THR A 83 3.40 8.43 11.40
C THR A 83 3.24 9.90 11.79
N GLU A 84 4.24 10.48 12.46
CA GLU A 84 4.27 11.93 12.74
C GLU A 84 4.22 12.78 11.46
N ASP A 85 4.64 12.22 10.33
CA ASP A 85 4.45 12.85 9.03
C ASP A 85 3.02 12.60 8.50
N PRO A 86 2.15 13.64 8.47
CA PRO A 86 0.76 13.48 8.03
C PRO A 86 0.64 13.19 6.52
N TYR A 87 1.72 13.29 5.76
CA TYR A 87 1.73 13.02 4.33
C TYR A 87 2.14 11.59 3.99
N THR A 88 2.56 10.79 4.99
CA THR A 88 2.98 9.40 4.80
C THR A 88 1.94 8.46 5.42
N VAL A 89 1.45 7.52 4.61
CA VAL A 89 0.50 6.48 5.04
C VAL A 89 1.13 5.12 4.84
N HIS A 90 1.10 4.30 5.88
CA HIS A 90 1.46 2.88 5.84
C HIS A 90 0.19 2.06 5.69
N ILE A 91 0.22 1.09 4.79
CA ILE A 91 -0.89 0.20 4.45
C ILE A 91 -0.39 -1.24 4.63
N TYR A 92 -0.81 -1.85 5.73
CA TYR A 92 -0.35 -3.17 6.14
C TYR A 92 -1.43 -4.21 5.91
N PHE A 93 -1.07 -5.25 5.15
CA PHE A 93 -1.88 -6.42 4.88
C PHE A 93 -1.45 -7.56 5.79
N ASP A 94 -2.40 -8.37 6.27
CA ASP A 94 -2.08 -9.52 7.10
C ASP A 94 -1.39 -10.57 6.23
N ALA A 95 -0.12 -10.85 6.52
CA ALA A 95 0.70 -11.81 5.79
C ALA A 95 0.22 -13.26 5.97
N ASN A 96 -0.65 -13.53 6.95
CA ASN A 96 -1.21 -14.86 7.16
C ASN A 96 -2.42 -15.15 6.26
N GLU A 97 -3.07 -14.14 5.68
CA GLU A 97 -4.23 -14.37 4.83
C GLU A 97 -3.86 -15.10 3.53
N ASN A 98 -4.79 -15.89 3.00
CA ASN A 98 -4.60 -16.53 1.70
C ASN A 98 -4.97 -15.56 0.56
N TRP A 99 -4.10 -14.59 0.32
CA TRP A 99 -4.29 -13.60 -0.75
C TRP A 99 -4.30 -14.27 -2.12
N SER A 100 -5.31 -13.95 -2.92
CA SER A 100 -5.45 -14.46 -4.29
C SER A 100 -5.47 -13.33 -5.31
N ASN A 101 -5.19 -13.68 -6.56
CA ASN A 101 -5.01 -12.75 -7.67
C ASN A 101 -6.23 -12.67 -8.62
N ALA A 102 -7.44 -12.91 -8.08
CA ALA A 102 -8.67 -13.03 -8.87
C ALA A 102 -8.89 -11.85 -9.83
#